data_AF-A0A450YEJ2-F1
#
_entry.id   AF-A0A450YEJ2-F1
#
_cell.length_a   1.000
_cell.length_b   1.000
_cell.length_c   1.000
_cell.angle_alpha   90.00
_cell.angle_beta   90.00
_cell.angle_gamma   90.00
#
_symmetry.space_group_name_H-M   'P 1'
#
loop_
_entity.id
_entity.type
_entity.pdbx_description
1 polymer ?
#
loop_
_entity_poly.entity_id
_entity_poly.type
_entity_poly.pdbx_seq_one_letter_code
_entity_poly.pdbx_strand_id
1 'polypeptide(L)'
;MPRRFNTAGPCLVEDHYMLPPETRAPQIRELIEGKHYFIVHAPRQVGKTTLIRNLSRTLTAEGKYAALTVSLESFLEGEPETVMPQILQAIAWESEYFLPAECQPPDAAKFTGNPLAAFQGYLSAWCAAIDRPLVLFLDEADSIPGPVLLSVLRQLRNGYTARPRPFPHSVALIGLKDVRDYKIKIRPDAETLGTASPFNIKVRSLTMSNFTAEEVARLLRQHTEETGQPFTPEAVEEICRQSGGQPWLVNALAAQLTTDYDALVKDRTVSIRRSHVLAAREILVERRDTHLDSLVHYCIHEPRIRRVIQPILTGEAVTGDQTYDDDFAFTRDLGLVTAENGPRRIANPIYAEIISRVLIHVIQTSIPEDPAGFVDMDGNLDMAKLIEGFLEFWRENGEPLLKGLRYQEAAPHLVFMGYLQRIVDGGRVDREYALGTRRADLVVRFGKTQKEVVELKLAHAPKALERGVRQVSEYAKRLGLERGYLILFDRDAKTPWEERGTVEETEADGVTVVVVRA
;
A
#
# COMPACT_ATOMS: atom_id res chain seq x y z
N MET A 1 26.71 16.05 4.48
CA MET A 1 25.42 16.61 4.94
C MET A 1 24.92 15.73 6.09
N PRO A 2 24.09 16.23 7.02
CA PRO A 2 23.46 15.34 8.01
C PRO A 2 22.57 14.32 7.30
N ARG A 3 22.46 13.12 7.85
CA ARG A 3 21.61 12.07 7.26
C ARG A 3 20.15 12.50 7.25
N ARG A 4 19.40 11.99 6.29
CA ARG A 4 17.97 12.31 6.10
C ARG A 4 17.10 11.06 5.98
N PHE A 5 15.81 11.20 6.27
CA PHE A 5 14.84 10.18 5.90
C PHE A 5 14.63 10.22 4.39
N ASN A 6 14.60 9.06 3.74
CA ASN A 6 14.52 8.99 2.29
C ASN A 6 13.27 8.26 1.82
N THR A 7 12.59 8.88 0.85
CA THR A 7 11.38 8.36 0.19
C THR A 7 11.56 8.20 -1.33
N ALA A 8 12.69 8.65 -1.87
CA ALA A 8 12.98 8.64 -3.30
C ALA A 8 14.26 7.86 -3.61
N GLY A 9 14.15 6.82 -4.44
CA GLY A 9 15.28 5.99 -4.83
C GLY A 9 15.86 5.13 -3.70
N PRO A 10 17.07 4.55 -3.89
CA PRO A 10 17.69 3.65 -2.91
C PRO A 10 18.18 4.40 -1.66
N CYS A 11 18.11 3.75 -0.49
CA CYS A 11 18.75 4.29 0.72
C CYS A 11 20.25 3.97 0.72
N LEU A 12 21.08 4.97 1.01
CA LEU A 12 22.52 4.86 1.15
C LEU A 12 22.86 5.07 2.62
N VAL A 13 23.67 4.19 3.22
CA VAL A 13 23.99 4.23 4.66
C VAL A 13 24.64 5.54 5.07
N GLU A 14 25.42 6.15 4.17
CA GLU A 14 26.16 7.40 4.41
C GLU A 14 25.24 8.63 4.42
N ASP A 15 24.16 8.62 3.63
CA ASP A 15 23.28 9.78 3.42
C ASP A 15 21.92 9.65 4.11
N HIS A 16 21.49 8.42 4.43
CA HIS A 16 20.11 8.14 4.82
C HIS A 16 20.00 7.37 6.13
N TYR A 17 18.99 7.70 6.94
CA TYR A 17 18.59 6.86 8.06
C TYR A 17 17.98 5.57 7.53
N MET A 18 18.51 4.44 7.96
CA MET A 18 18.01 3.13 7.53
C MET A 18 18.27 2.06 8.56
N LEU A 19 17.38 1.07 8.60
CA LEU A 19 17.61 -0.15 9.36
C LEU A 19 18.52 -1.09 8.56
N PRO A 20 19.37 -1.88 9.23
CA PRO A 20 20.19 -2.90 8.58
C PRO A 20 19.30 -3.80 7.71
N PRO A 21 19.49 -3.84 6.38
CA PRO A 21 18.58 -4.59 5.54
C PRO A 21 18.66 -6.09 5.79
N GLU A 22 19.86 -6.60 6.10
CA GLU A 22 20.12 -8.03 6.31
C GLU A 22 19.31 -8.65 7.45
N THR A 23 18.95 -7.86 8.49
CA THR A 23 18.11 -8.35 9.59
C THR A 23 16.66 -8.58 9.16
N ARG A 24 16.22 -7.99 8.05
CA ARG A 24 14.83 -8.09 7.58
C ARG A 24 14.56 -9.32 6.72
N ALA A 25 15.61 -9.96 6.20
CA ALA A 25 15.47 -11.15 5.36
C ALA A 25 16.69 -12.10 5.53
N PRO A 26 16.95 -12.60 6.74
CA PRO A 26 18.11 -13.46 7.02
C PRO A 26 18.11 -14.74 6.16
N GLN A 27 16.93 -15.22 5.77
CA GLN A 27 16.78 -16.43 4.95
C GLN A 27 17.40 -16.28 3.55
N ILE A 28 17.63 -15.06 3.06
CA ILE A 28 18.27 -14.86 1.75
C ILE A 28 19.68 -15.46 1.73
N ARG A 29 20.45 -15.28 2.80
CA ARG A 29 21.81 -15.84 2.89
C ARG A 29 21.79 -17.37 2.86
N GLU A 30 20.87 -17.99 3.61
CA GLU A 30 20.68 -19.45 3.59
C GLU A 30 20.32 -19.98 2.20
N LEU A 31 19.46 -19.26 1.45
CA LEU A 31 19.09 -19.64 0.09
C LEU A 31 20.27 -19.54 -0.88
N ILE A 32 21.10 -18.51 -0.74
CA ILE A 32 22.32 -18.33 -1.54
C ILE A 32 23.30 -19.48 -1.25
N GLU A 33 23.55 -19.80 0.03
CA GLU A 33 24.44 -20.89 0.43
C GLU A 33 23.93 -22.26 -0.05
N GLY A 34 22.61 -22.46 -0.04
CA GLY A 34 21.94 -23.63 -0.60
C GLY A 34 21.94 -23.71 -2.14
N LYS A 35 22.56 -22.75 -2.85
CA LYS A 35 22.61 -22.65 -4.31
C LYS A 35 21.23 -22.53 -4.95
N HIS A 36 20.24 -21.99 -4.25
CA HIS A 36 18.85 -21.97 -4.69
C HIS A 36 18.56 -20.78 -5.60
N TYR A 37 17.62 -20.96 -6.54
CA TYR A 37 17.00 -19.84 -7.25
C TYR A 37 15.67 -19.52 -6.57
N PHE A 38 15.46 -18.24 -6.26
CA PHE A 38 14.34 -17.80 -5.45
C PHE A 38 13.74 -16.49 -5.95
N ILE A 39 12.56 -16.17 -5.43
CA ILE A 39 11.86 -14.92 -5.74
C ILE A 39 11.66 -14.14 -4.46
N VAL A 40 11.97 -12.85 -4.53
CA VAL A 40 11.67 -11.88 -3.48
C VAL A 40 10.51 -11.03 -4.00
N HIS A 41 9.33 -11.25 -3.46
CA HIS A 41 8.17 -10.42 -3.79
C HIS A 41 7.76 -9.64 -2.57
N ALA A 42 7.48 -8.36 -2.74
CA ALA A 42 6.95 -7.57 -1.64
C ALA A 42 6.17 -6.37 -2.19
N PRO A 43 5.29 -5.77 -1.37
CA PRO A 43 4.57 -4.56 -1.75
C PRO A 43 5.52 -3.47 -2.27
N ARG A 44 4.99 -2.55 -3.09
CA ARG A 44 5.75 -1.34 -3.48
C ARG A 44 6.26 -0.62 -2.25
N GLN A 45 7.45 -0.02 -2.36
CA GLN A 45 7.96 0.91 -1.35
C GLN A 45 8.23 0.32 0.05
N VAL A 46 8.59 -0.97 0.14
CA VAL A 46 9.03 -1.62 1.39
C VAL A 46 10.56 -1.72 1.55
N GLY A 47 11.32 -1.12 0.63
CA GLY A 47 12.78 -1.11 0.63
C GLY A 47 13.44 -2.33 0.00
N LYS A 48 12.79 -3.00 -0.97
CA LYS A 48 13.35 -4.16 -1.70
C LYS A 48 14.69 -3.83 -2.36
N THR A 49 14.71 -2.81 -3.22
CA THR A 49 15.91 -2.40 -3.95
C THR A 49 17.03 -1.98 -3.02
N THR A 50 16.71 -1.24 -1.94
CA THR A 50 17.67 -0.92 -0.87
C THR A 50 18.26 -2.18 -0.23
N LEU A 51 17.43 -3.17 0.10
CA LEU A 51 17.88 -4.44 0.68
C LEU A 51 18.83 -5.18 -0.25
N ILE A 52 18.39 -5.39 -1.49
CA ILE A 52 19.12 -6.21 -2.45
C ILE A 52 20.44 -5.57 -2.86
N ARG A 53 20.46 -4.26 -3.13
CA ARG A 53 21.70 -3.56 -3.49
C ARG A 53 22.72 -3.58 -2.36
N ASN A 54 22.29 -3.38 -1.11
CA ASN A 54 23.20 -3.47 0.02
C ASN A 54 23.71 -4.90 0.22
N LEU A 55 22.83 -5.91 0.15
CA LEU A 55 23.24 -7.31 0.24
C LEU A 55 24.24 -7.70 -0.84
N SER A 56 24.02 -7.26 -2.08
CA SER A 56 24.95 -7.48 -3.20
C SER A 56 26.34 -6.91 -2.90
N ARG A 57 26.40 -5.69 -2.35
CA ARG A 57 27.66 -5.07 -1.95
C ARG A 57 28.34 -5.83 -0.80
N THR A 58 27.60 -6.21 0.23
CA THR A 58 28.16 -6.97 1.36
C THR A 58 28.73 -8.31 0.90
N LEU A 59 27.99 -9.07 0.08
CA LEU A 59 28.42 -10.38 -0.42
C LEU A 59 29.70 -10.30 -1.26
N THR A 60 29.85 -9.25 -2.08
CA THR A 60 31.06 -9.01 -2.86
C THR A 60 32.23 -8.57 -1.97
N ALA A 61 31.98 -7.70 -0.98
CA ALA A 61 32.98 -7.22 -0.04
C ALA A 61 33.51 -8.30 0.90
N GLU A 62 32.68 -9.29 1.26
CA GLU A 62 33.09 -10.49 2.00
C GLU A 62 34.10 -11.37 1.21
N GLY A 63 34.23 -11.16 -0.10
CA GLY A 63 35.15 -11.89 -0.96
C GLY A 63 34.72 -13.31 -1.32
N LYS A 64 33.64 -13.83 -0.71
CA LYS A 64 33.11 -15.18 -0.94
C LYS A 64 32.34 -15.32 -2.25
N TYR A 65 31.70 -14.26 -2.72
CA TYR A 65 30.84 -14.25 -3.92
C TYR A 65 31.20 -13.10 -4.86
N ALA A 66 30.87 -13.26 -6.14
CA ALA A 66 30.71 -12.13 -7.06
C ALA A 66 29.20 -11.84 -7.14
N ALA A 67 28.72 -10.80 -6.47
CA ALA A 67 27.29 -10.50 -6.38
C ALA A 67 26.94 -9.21 -7.12
N LEU A 68 26.03 -9.30 -8.08
CA LEU A 68 25.58 -8.16 -8.88
C LEU A 68 24.06 -7.99 -8.79
N THR A 69 23.61 -6.74 -8.68
CA THR A 69 22.20 -6.34 -8.84
C THR A 69 22.01 -5.59 -10.14
N VAL A 70 21.02 -5.97 -10.92
CA VAL A 70 20.68 -5.34 -12.21
C VAL A 70 19.20 -5.02 -12.22
N SER A 71 18.84 -3.77 -12.53
CA SER A 71 17.44 -3.39 -12.72
C SER A 71 17.00 -3.72 -14.14
N LEU A 72 15.81 -4.30 -14.28
CA LEU A 72 15.18 -4.58 -15.57
C LEU A 72 14.11 -3.54 -15.94
N GLU A 73 13.94 -2.48 -15.13
CA GLU A 73 12.91 -1.45 -15.31
C GLU A 73 12.91 -0.80 -16.70
N SER A 74 14.09 -0.59 -17.29
CA SER A 74 14.24 0.13 -18.56
C SER A 74 13.73 -0.63 -19.79
N PHE A 75 13.39 -1.91 -19.67
CA PHE A 75 12.98 -2.76 -20.79
C PHE A 75 11.47 -2.97 -20.82
N LEU A 76 10.70 -1.90 -21.08
CA LEU A 76 9.23 -1.90 -20.95
C LEU A 76 8.50 -2.55 -22.14
N GLU A 77 9.08 -2.53 -23.33
CA GLU A 77 8.45 -2.99 -24.57
C GLU A 77 9.44 -3.73 -25.47
N GLY A 78 8.91 -4.64 -26.30
CA GLY A 78 9.68 -5.38 -27.29
C GLY A 78 9.65 -6.90 -27.13
N GLU A 79 10.27 -7.58 -28.08
CA GLU A 79 10.36 -9.04 -28.15
C GLU A 79 11.74 -9.54 -27.70
N PRO A 80 11.88 -10.84 -27.35
CA PRO A 80 13.15 -11.42 -26.90
C PRO A 80 14.34 -11.10 -27.81
N GLU A 81 14.14 -11.02 -29.12
CA GLU A 81 15.18 -10.73 -30.11
C GLU A 81 15.81 -9.35 -29.93
N THR A 82 15.02 -8.36 -29.55
CA THR A 82 15.47 -6.98 -29.37
C THR A 82 15.94 -6.72 -27.94
N VAL A 83 15.22 -7.26 -26.96
CA VAL A 83 15.45 -6.94 -25.54
C VAL A 83 16.60 -7.77 -24.95
N MET A 84 16.80 -9.02 -25.40
CA MET A 84 17.84 -9.88 -24.81
C MET A 84 19.26 -9.30 -24.94
N PRO A 85 19.70 -8.80 -26.11
CA PRO A 85 21.00 -8.15 -26.23
C PRO A 85 21.16 -6.94 -25.29
N GLN A 86 20.08 -6.19 -25.08
CA GLN A 86 20.09 -5.01 -24.21
C GLN A 86 20.23 -5.40 -22.73
N ILE A 87 19.57 -6.49 -22.30
CA ILE A 87 19.75 -7.06 -20.95
C ILE A 87 21.21 -7.47 -20.74
N LEU A 88 21.84 -8.14 -21.71
CA LEU A 88 23.26 -8.52 -21.60
C LEU A 88 24.17 -7.31 -21.48
N GLN A 89 23.91 -6.27 -22.27
CA GLN A 89 24.68 -5.02 -22.21
C GLN A 89 24.52 -4.32 -20.86
N ALA A 90 23.31 -4.27 -20.31
CA ALA A 90 23.06 -3.70 -18.99
C ALA A 90 23.79 -4.48 -17.89
N ILE A 91 23.79 -5.81 -17.94
CA ILE A 91 24.56 -6.63 -17.01
C ILE A 91 26.06 -6.32 -17.11
N ALA A 92 26.60 -6.21 -18.32
CA ALA A 92 28.00 -5.86 -18.53
C ALA A 92 28.34 -4.49 -17.93
N TRP A 93 27.55 -3.45 -18.22
CA TRP A 93 27.78 -2.11 -17.66
C TRP A 93 27.68 -2.06 -16.14
N GLU A 94 26.66 -2.68 -15.54
CA GLU A 94 26.52 -2.73 -14.09
C GLU A 94 27.70 -3.48 -13.44
N SER A 95 28.20 -4.54 -14.09
CA SER A 95 29.34 -5.31 -13.60
C SER A 95 30.65 -4.50 -13.58
N GLU A 96 30.88 -3.63 -14.58
CA GLU A 96 32.06 -2.77 -14.64
C GLU A 96 32.13 -1.80 -13.46
N TYR A 97 30.97 -1.32 -13.00
CA TYR A 97 30.87 -0.34 -11.94
C TYR A 97 30.87 -0.98 -10.53
N PHE A 98 30.21 -2.13 -10.37
CA PHE A 98 29.96 -2.71 -9.04
C PHE A 98 30.85 -3.91 -8.69
N LEU A 99 31.57 -4.50 -9.65
CA LEU A 99 32.44 -5.65 -9.41
C LEU A 99 33.92 -5.33 -9.66
N PRO A 100 34.82 -5.95 -8.89
CA PRO A 100 36.25 -5.96 -9.19
C PRO A 100 36.54 -6.50 -10.60
N ALA A 101 37.62 -6.06 -11.23
CA ALA A 101 37.99 -6.44 -12.59
C ALA A 101 38.09 -7.96 -12.78
N GLU A 102 38.58 -8.69 -11.78
CA GLU A 102 38.68 -10.15 -11.79
C GLU A 102 37.33 -10.89 -11.73
N CYS A 103 36.25 -10.18 -11.41
CA CYS A 103 34.89 -10.72 -11.32
C CYS A 103 34.00 -10.29 -12.50
N GLN A 104 34.54 -9.52 -13.46
CA GLN A 104 33.77 -9.01 -14.59
C GLN A 104 33.51 -10.08 -15.67
N PRO A 105 32.38 -10.01 -16.38
CA PRO A 105 32.04 -10.93 -17.44
C PRO A 105 32.88 -10.74 -18.71
N PRO A 106 32.88 -11.74 -19.62
CA PRO A 106 33.38 -11.54 -20.97
C PRO A 106 32.49 -10.55 -21.75
N ASP A 107 32.98 -10.08 -22.90
CA ASP A 107 32.25 -9.19 -23.80
C ASP A 107 30.88 -9.78 -24.22
N ALA A 108 29.80 -9.06 -23.90
CA ALA A 108 28.42 -9.41 -24.17
C ALA A 108 28.11 -9.51 -25.68
N ALA A 109 28.82 -8.76 -26.53
CA ALA A 109 28.60 -8.76 -27.98
C ALA A 109 28.79 -10.15 -28.61
N LYS A 110 29.59 -11.02 -27.98
CA LYS A 110 29.83 -12.40 -28.44
C LYS A 110 28.62 -13.32 -28.31
N PHE A 111 27.57 -12.91 -27.60
CA PHE A 111 26.43 -13.77 -27.24
C PHE A 111 25.11 -13.34 -27.89
N THR A 112 25.12 -12.37 -28.81
CA THR A 112 23.90 -11.79 -29.42
C THR A 112 23.31 -12.60 -30.57
N GLY A 113 24.00 -13.64 -31.05
CA GLY A 113 23.60 -14.37 -32.28
C GLY A 113 22.35 -15.25 -32.18
N ASN A 114 21.95 -15.69 -30.99
CA ASN A 114 20.70 -16.43 -30.76
C ASN A 114 20.01 -15.95 -29.48
N PRO A 115 18.99 -15.08 -29.56
CA PRO A 115 18.31 -14.49 -28.41
C PRO A 115 17.72 -15.50 -27.41
N LEU A 116 17.33 -16.69 -27.86
CA LEU A 116 16.77 -17.75 -27.00
C LEU A 116 17.83 -18.55 -26.23
N ALA A 117 19.11 -18.37 -26.54
CA ALA A 117 20.24 -19.01 -25.85
C ALA A 117 21.29 -18.01 -25.33
N ALA A 118 21.19 -16.73 -25.74
CA ALA A 118 22.13 -15.67 -25.45
C ALA A 118 22.37 -15.48 -23.95
N PHE A 119 21.30 -15.43 -23.16
CA PHE A 119 21.37 -15.23 -21.71
C PHE A 119 22.01 -16.41 -21.00
N GLN A 120 21.59 -17.62 -21.34
CA GLN A 120 22.20 -18.83 -20.78
C GLN A 120 23.69 -18.91 -21.12
N GLY A 121 24.04 -18.70 -22.39
CA GLY A 121 25.41 -18.75 -22.87
C GLY A 121 26.31 -17.72 -22.19
N TYR A 122 25.83 -16.49 -22.07
CA TYR A 122 26.56 -15.40 -21.42
C TYR A 122 26.83 -15.69 -19.94
N LEU A 123 25.82 -16.09 -19.18
CA LEU A 123 25.96 -16.42 -17.76
C LEU A 123 26.88 -17.63 -17.54
N SER A 124 26.80 -18.66 -18.40
CA SER A 124 27.73 -19.79 -18.34
C SER A 124 29.17 -19.38 -18.60
N ALA A 125 29.41 -18.54 -19.61
CA ALA A 125 30.74 -18.06 -19.93
C ALA A 125 31.32 -17.18 -18.82
N TRP A 126 30.49 -16.32 -18.22
CA TRP A 126 30.89 -15.52 -17.07
C TRP A 126 31.31 -16.38 -15.89
N CYS A 127 30.48 -17.36 -15.51
CA CYS A 127 30.81 -18.27 -14.39
C CYS A 127 32.04 -19.13 -14.65
N ALA A 128 32.41 -19.36 -15.91
CA ALA A 128 33.63 -20.08 -16.28
C ALA A 128 34.88 -19.18 -16.26
N ALA A 129 34.70 -17.86 -16.35
CA ALA A 129 35.79 -16.88 -16.41
C ALA A 129 36.23 -16.37 -15.03
N ILE A 130 35.43 -16.58 -13.98
CA ILE A 130 35.68 -16.06 -12.64
C ILE A 130 35.89 -17.21 -11.63
N ASP A 131 36.74 -16.98 -10.63
CA ASP A 131 37.03 -17.96 -9.58
C ASP A 131 36.04 -17.92 -8.41
N ARG A 132 35.13 -16.93 -8.40
CA ARG A 132 34.13 -16.75 -7.33
C ARG A 132 32.74 -17.19 -7.80
N PRO A 133 31.92 -17.81 -6.94
CA PRO A 133 30.55 -18.14 -7.31
C PRO A 133 29.73 -16.86 -7.59
N LEU A 134 29.08 -16.81 -8.76
CA LEU A 134 28.24 -15.68 -9.19
C LEU A 134 26.86 -15.71 -8.50
N VAL A 135 26.45 -14.60 -7.91
CA VAL A 135 25.10 -14.37 -7.38
C VAL A 135 24.47 -13.20 -8.14
N LEU A 136 23.33 -13.44 -8.78
CA LEU A 136 22.66 -12.41 -9.59
C LEU A 136 21.31 -12.03 -8.99
N PHE A 137 21.10 -10.74 -8.77
CA PHE A 137 19.83 -10.17 -8.36
C PHE A 137 19.23 -9.39 -9.54
N LEU A 138 18.11 -9.87 -10.08
CA LEU A 138 17.38 -9.23 -11.15
C LEU A 138 16.21 -8.46 -10.54
N ASP A 139 16.38 -7.16 -10.38
CA ASP A 139 15.39 -6.26 -9.80
C ASP A 139 14.35 -5.82 -10.84
N GLU A 140 13.14 -5.58 -10.36
CA GLU A 140 11.97 -5.21 -11.17
C GLU A 140 11.69 -6.18 -12.33
N ALA A 141 11.78 -7.49 -12.08
CA ALA A 141 11.48 -8.51 -13.08
C ALA A 141 10.02 -8.46 -13.59
N ASP A 142 9.13 -7.74 -12.90
CA ASP A 142 7.75 -7.48 -13.33
C ASP A 142 7.58 -6.34 -14.34
N SER A 143 8.62 -5.55 -14.61
CA SER A 143 8.59 -4.47 -15.61
C SER A 143 8.66 -4.98 -17.05
N ILE A 144 9.35 -6.11 -17.28
CA ILE A 144 9.67 -6.58 -18.62
C ILE A 144 8.50 -7.30 -19.31
N PRO A 145 8.41 -7.24 -20.66
CA PRO A 145 7.36 -7.91 -21.41
C PRO A 145 7.27 -9.42 -21.12
N GLY A 146 6.04 -9.93 -21.11
CA GLY A 146 5.75 -11.34 -20.83
C GLY A 146 6.56 -12.35 -21.68
N PRO A 147 6.69 -12.17 -23.01
CA PRO A 147 7.51 -13.03 -23.85
C PRO A 147 9.01 -13.03 -23.46
N VAL A 148 9.56 -11.85 -23.15
CA VAL A 148 10.95 -11.68 -22.71
C VAL A 148 11.17 -12.36 -21.38
N LEU A 149 10.29 -12.12 -20.40
CA LEU A 149 10.35 -12.77 -19.10
C LEU A 149 10.31 -14.29 -19.24
N LEU A 150 9.39 -14.82 -20.05
CA LEU A 150 9.30 -16.26 -20.28
C LEU A 150 10.61 -16.83 -20.87
N SER A 151 11.25 -16.12 -21.80
CA SER A 151 12.55 -16.50 -22.36
C SER A 151 13.63 -16.53 -21.28
N VAL A 152 13.77 -15.47 -20.48
CA VAL A 152 14.73 -15.39 -19.36
C VAL A 152 14.52 -16.54 -18.37
N LEU A 153 13.28 -16.80 -17.94
CA LEU A 153 12.97 -17.87 -16.98
C LEU A 153 13.32 -19.26 -17.51
N ARG A 154 13.06 -19.53 -18.81
CA ARG A 154 13.41 -20.82 -19.44
C ARG A 154 14.92 -21.01 -19.53
N GLN A 155 15.66 -19.97 -19.90
CA GLN A 155 17.11 -20.00 -19.99
C GLN A 155 17.77 -20.21 -18.61
N LEU A 156 17.28 -19.51 -17.57
CA LEU A 156 17.70 -19.73 -16.18
C LEU A 156 17.43 -21.16 -15.72
N ARG A 157 16.25 -21.69 -16.05
CA ARG A 157 15.87 -23.06 -15.70
C ARG A 157 16.80 -24.09 -16.33
N ASN A 158 17.05 -23.97 -17.63
CA ASN A 158 17.90 -24.90 -18.36
C ASN A 158 19.33 -24.90 -17.80
N GLY A 159 19.91 -23.72 -17.55
CA GLY A 159 21.24 -23.61 -16.96
C GLY A 159 21.32 -24.17 -15.54
N TYR A 160 20.31 -23.94 -14.70
CA TYR A 160 20.25 -24.50 -13.34
C TYR A 160 20.24 -26.03 -13.34
N THR A 161 19.45 -26.65 -14.22
CA THR A 161 19.39 -28.12 -14.34
C THR A 161 20.66 -28.73 -14.94
N ALA A 162 21.49 -27.92 -15.62
CA ALA A 162 22.72 -28.37 -16.25
C ALA A 162 23.93 -28.39 -15.29
N ARG A 163 23.76 -27.99 -14.02
CA ARG A 163 24.80 -28.09 -13.00
C ARG A 163 25.26 -29.55 -12.84
N PRO A 164 26.57 -29.82 -12.68
CA PRO A 164 27.63 -28.92 -12.19
C PRO A 164 28.35 -28.09 -13.29
N ARG A 165 27.83 -27.98 -14.52
CA ARG A 165 28.39 -27.02 -15.50
C ARG A 165 28.42 -25.60 -14.93
N PRO A 166 29.41 -24.76 -15.31
CA PRO A 166 29.47 -23.36 -14.88
C PRO A 166 28.18 -22.62 -15.19
N PHE A 167 27.51 -22.16 -14.13
CA PHE A 167 26.28 -21.38 -14.16
C PHE A 167 26.14 -20.67 -12.81
N PRO A 168 25.36 -19.56 -12.71
CA PRO A 168 25.31 -18.78 -11.48
C PRO A 168 24.99 -19.65 -10.26
N HIS A 169 25.64 -19.37 -9.14
CA HIS A 169 25.46 -20.08 -7.88
C HIS A 169 24.04 -19.91 -7.34
N SER A 170 23.54 -18.67 -7.40
CA SER A 170 22.21 -18.29 -6.96
C SER A 170 21.67 -17.15 -7.83
N VAL A 171 20.36 -17.16 -8.08
CA VAL A 171 19.66 -16.09 -8.80
C VAL A 171 18.40 -15.72 -8.04
N ALA A 172 18.23 -14.43 -7.78
CA ALA A 172 17.05 -13.87 -7.16
C ALA A 172 16.29 -13.02 -8.19
N LEU A 173 15.00 -13.31 -8.38
CA LEU A 173 14.10 -12.45 -9.13
C LEU A 173 13.34 -11.57 -8.13
N ILE A 174 13.41 -10.26 -8.29
CA ILE A 174 12.73 -9.32 -7.39
C ILE A 174 11.65 -8.57 -8.17
N GLY A 175 10.47 -8.43 -7.58
CA GLY A 175 9.36 -7.73 -8.22
C GLY A 175 8.14 -7.60 -7.32
N LEU A 176 7.04 -7.07 -7.86
CA LEU A 176 5.80 -6.87 -7.12
C LEU A 176 4.90 -8.09 -7.03
N LYS A 177 5.00 -9.01 -8.00
CA LYS A 177 4.08 -10.14 -8.16
C LYS A 177 4.77 -11.47 -7.96
N ASP A 178 4.06 -12.45 -7.42
CA ASP A 178 4.51 -13.84 -7.48
C ASP A 178 4.44 -14.32 -8.94
N VAL A 179 5.42 -15.12 -9.38
CA VAL A 179 5.45 -15.81 -10.68
C VAL A 179 4.13 -16.54 -11.02
N ARG A 180 3.33 -16.92 -10.01
CA ARG A 180 1.97 -17.45 -10.19
C ARG A 180 1.03 -16.50 -10.94
N ASP A 181 1.08 -15.19 -10.67
CA ASP A 181 0.22 -14.19 -11.33
C ASP A 181 0.64 -13.94 -12.80
N TYR A 182 1.89 -14.25 -13.16
CA TYR A 182 2.36 -14.11 -14.54
C TYR A 182 1.73 -15.15 -15.46
N LYS A 183 1.24 -16.27 -14.92
CA LYS A 183 0.49 -17.28 -15.70
C LYS A 183 -0.76 -16.68 -16.37
N ILE A 184 -1.43 -15.74 -15.69
CA ILE A 184 -2.72 -15.17 -16.11
C ILE A 184 -2.55 -14.24 -17.32
N LYS A 185 -1.44 -13.49 -17.41
CA LYS A 185 -1.20 -12.55 -18.53
C LYS A 185 -0.61 -13.19 -19.78
N ILE A 186 0.04 -14.35 -19.65
CA ILE A 186 0.79 -14.96 -20.77
C ILE A 186 -0.14 -15.80 -21.67
N ARG A 187 -1.33 -16.22 -21.21
CA ARG A 187 -2.32 -16.95 -22.02
C ARG A 187 -3.77 -16.57 -21.65
N PRO A 188 -4.44 -15.72 -22.44
CA PRO A 188 -5.86 -15.39 -22.22
C PRO A 188 -6.82 -16.57 -22.44
N ASP A 189 -6.47 -17.52 -23.34
CA ASP A 189 -7.44 -18.48 -23.90
C ASP A 189 -7.21 -19.96 -23.52
N ALA A 190 -6.35 -20.25 -22.54
CA ALA A 190 -6.13 -21.63 -22.10
C ALA A 190 -6.70 -21.84 -20.70
N GLU A 191 -7.78 -22.62 -20.62
CA GLU A 191 -8.23 -23.24 -19.36
C GLU A 191 -7.01 -23.77 -18.61
N THR A 192 -6.82 -23.26 -17.39
CA THR A 192 -5.68 -23.55 -16.50
C THR A 192 -5.76 -24.97 -15.95
N LEU A 193 -5.72 -25.97 -16.82
CA LEU A 193 -5.47 -27.36 -16.47
C LEU A 193 -3.96 -27.61 -16.48
N GLY A 194 -3.34 -27.51 -15.30
CA GLY A 194 -2.19 -28.33 -14.92
C GLY A 194 -0.84 -28.14 -15.63
N THR A 195 -0.59 -27.09 -16.40
CA THR A 195 0.73 -26.91 -17.04
C THR A 195 1.77 -26.33 -16.06
N ALA A 196 2.89 -27.06 -15.93
CA ALA A 196 3.97 -26.80 -14.97
C ALA A 196 4.54 -25.38 -15.10
N SER A 197 4.78 -24.70 -13.97
CA SER A 197 5.42 -23.38 -13.94
C SER A 197 6.72 -23.39 -14.76
N PRO A 198 6.97 -22.42 -15.67
CA PRO A 198 8.23 -22.34 -16.40
C PRO A 198 9.43 -22.17 -15.43
N PHE A 199 9.17 -21.75 -14.19
CA PHE A 199 10.13 -21.57 -13.11
C PHE A 199 9.91 -22.60 -11.96
N ASN A 200 9.69 -23.88 -12.29
CA ASN A 200 9.51 -24.98 -11.32
C ASN A 200 10.80 -25.39 -10.56
N ILE A 201 11.78 -24.48 -10.46
CA ILE A 201 13.02 -24.62 -9.68
C ILE A 201 12.97 -23.75 -8.42
N LYS A 202 11.92 -22.93 -8.27
CA LYS A 202 11.68 -22.05 -7.13
C LYS A 202 11.61 -22.85 -5.83
N VAL A 203 12.53 -22.59 -4.92
CA VAL A 203 12.53 -23.19 -3.58
C VAL A 203 11.64 -22.40 -2.61
N ARG A 204 11.65 -21.05 -2.70
CA ARG A 204 10.91 -20.19 -1.77
C ARG A 204 10.50 -18.86 -2.39
N SER A 205 9.35 -18.35 -1.92
CA SER A 205 8.93 -16.95 -2.03
C SER A 205 9.26 -16.27 -0.70
N LEU A 206 10.03 -15.18 -0.74
CA LEU A 206 10.27 -14.35 0.44
C LEU A 206 9.42 -13.09 0.36
N THR A 207 8.62 -12.85 1.40
CA THR A 207 7.87 -11.59 1.59
C THR A 207 8.62 -10.70 2.56
N MET A 208 8.93 -9.46 2.17
CA MET A 208 9.44 -8.47 3.13
C MET A 208 8.27 -7.90 3.94
N SER A 209 8.30 -8.13 5.26
CA SER A 209 7.31 -7.59 6.19
C SER A 209 7.49 -6.10 6.44
N ASN A 210 6.43 -5.41 6.87
CA ASN A 210 6.52 -4.05 7.39
C ASN A 210 7.41 -3.98 8.65
N PHE A 211 7.86 -2.77 9.01
CA PHE A 211 8.59 -2.57 10.25
C PHE A 211 7.70 -2.84 11.47
N THR A 212 8.28 -3.51 12.45
CA THR A 212 7.71 -3.59 13.80
C THR A 212 7.75 -2.22 14.50
N ALA A 213 6.97 -2.06 15.58
CA ALA A 213 7.01 -0.83 16.37
C ALA A 213 8.41 -0.54 16.94
N GLU A 214 9.16 -1.59 17.32
CA GLU A 214 10.53 -1.47 17.80
C GLU A 214 11.49 -1.01 16.70
N GLU A 215 11.33 -1.55 15.49
CA GLU A 215 12.10 -1.15 14.31
C GLU A 215 11.85 0.31 13.91
N VAL A 216 10.59 0.76 13.92
CA VAL A 216 10.24 2.18 13.70
C VAL A 216 10.89 3.06 14.76
N ALA A 217 10.77 2.69 16.04
CA ALA A 217 11.40 3.43 17.12
C ALA A 217 12.93 3.49 16.96
N ARG A 218 13.57 2.39 16.55
CA ARG A 218 15.01 2.33 16.27
C ARG A 218 15.41 3.24 15.12
N LEU A 219 14.62 3.28 14.05
CA LEU A 219 14.87 4.15 12.90
C LEU A 219 14.80 5.64 13.31
N LEU A 220 13.78 6.02 14.07
CA LEU A 220 13.61 7.40 14.55
C LEU A 220 14.68 7.81 15.57
N ARG A 221 15.18 6.86 16.39
CA ARG A 221 16.29 7.09 17.32
C ARG A 221 17.57 7.51 16.62
N GLN A 222 17.88 6.99 15.43
CA GLN A 222 19.08 7.41 14.68
C GLN A 222 19.09 8.92 14.42
N HIS A 223 17.93 9.49 14.08
CA HIS A 223 17.79 10.94 13.92
C HIS A 223 17.98 11.67 15.26
N THR A 224 17.35 11.16 16.33
CA THR A 224 17.42 11.80 17.65
C THR A 224 18.87 11.85 18.18
N GLU A 225 19.62 10.75 17.99
CA GLU A 225 21.02 10.64 18.38
C GLU A 225 21.93 11.57 17.58
N GLU A 226 21.66 11.77 16.28
CA GLU A 226 22.48 12.61 15.41
C GLU A 226 22.16 14.11 15.52
N THR A 227 20.89 14.48 15.69
CA THR A 227 20.44 15.88 15.65
C THR A 227 20.12 16.47 17.01
N GLY A 228 19.94 15.63 18.03
CA GLY A 228 19.45 16.02 19.35
C GLY A 228 17.95 16.34 19.41
N GLN A 229 17.21 16.25 18.29
CA GLN A 229 15.77 16.52 18.24
C GLN A 229 14.97 15.27 18.63
N PRO A 230 14.27 15.24 19.77
CA PRO A 230 13.60 14.03 20.24
C PRO A 230 12.19 13.87 19.66
N PHE A 231 11.82 12.61 19.42
CA PHE A 231 10.43 12.21 19.21
C PHE A 231 9.83 11.79 20.55
N THR A 232 8.65 12.32 20.92
CA THR A 232 7.97 11.84 22.13
C THR A 232 7.43 10.42 21.92
N PRO A 233 7.25 9.61 22.99
CA PRO A 233 6.71 8.26 22.87
C PRO A 233 5.38 8.20 22.11
N GLU A 234 4.49 9.17 22.34
CA GLU A 234 3.19 9.27 21.67
C GLU A 234 3.33 9.58 20.18
N ALA A 235 4.36 10.34 19.78
CA ALA A 235 4.64 10.61 18.38
C ALA A 235 5.12 9.34 17.65
N VAL A 236 5.98 8.55 18.30
CA VAL A 236 6.46 7.26 17.75
C VAL A 236 5.29 6.29 17.60
N GLU A 237 4.44 6.16 18.62
CA GLU A 237 3.24 5.31 18.56
C GLU A 237 2.28 5.77 17.44
N GLU A 238 2.09 7.08 17.29
CA GLU A 238 1.26 7.66 16.24
C GLU A 238 1.83 7.36 14.84
N ILE A 239 3.14 7.49 14.63
CA ILE A 239 3.79 7.13 13.35
C ILE A 239 3.57 5.65 13.04
N CYS A 240 3.79 4.76 14.02
CA CYS A 240 3.53 3.33 13.87
C CYS A 240 2.08 3.06 13.49
N ARG A 241 1.12 3.71 14.16
CA ARG A 241 -0.31 3.53 13.90
C ARG A 241 -0.71 4.01 12.51
N GLN A 242 -0.28 5.21 12.12
CA GLN A 242 -0.66 5.83 10.83
C GLN A 242 -0.04 5.12 9.63
N SER A 243 1.20 4.64 9.77
CA SER A 243 1.92 3.96 8.70
C SER A 243 1.65 2.45 8.63
N GLY A 244 1.17 1.83 9.72
CA GLY A 244 1.13 0.37 9.84
C GLY A 244 2.52 -0.28 9.73
N GLY A 245 3.58 0.48 10.05
CA GLY A 245 4.97 0.05 9.92
C GLY A 245 5.49 0.04 8.48
N GLN A 246 4.71 0.49 7.49
CA GLN A 246 5.16 0.47 6.10
C GLN A 246 6.41 1.37 5.92
N PRO A 247 7.54 0.83 5.42
CA PRO A 247 8.81 1.56 5.40
C PRO A 247 8.76 2.94 4.74
N TRP A 248 8.08 3.08 3.59
CA TRP A 248 7.97 4.37 2.91
C TRP A 248 7.09 5.36 3.66
N LEU A 249 5.94 4.96 4.21
CA LEU A 249 5.09 5.85 5.00
C LEU A 249 5.81 6.31 6.28
N VAL A 250 6.57 5.42 6.93
CA VAL A 250 7.39 5.78 8.10
C VAL A 250 8.42 6.83 7.72
N ASN A 251 9.16 6.62 6.63
CA ASN A 251 10.15 7.59 6.15
C ASN A 251 9.51 8.90 5.69
N ALA A 252 8.37 8.85 5.02
CA ALA A 252 7.65 10.03 4.53
C ALA A 252 7.14 10.90 5.68
N LEU A 253 6.53 10.29 6.70
CA LEU A 253 6.13 11.00 7.92
C LEU A 253 7.34 11.61 8.63
N ALA A 254 8.39 10.81 8.84
CA ALA A 254 9.59 11.28 9.53
C ALA A 254 10.31 12.41 8.75
N ALA A 255 10.36 12.30 7.42
CA ALA A 255 10.89 13.34 6.54
C ALA A 255 10.10 14.64 6.66
N GLN A 256 8.77 14.60 6.46
CA GLN A 256 7.88 15.75 6.55
C GLN A 256 7.92 16.42 7.93
N LEU A 257 8.23 15.66 8.98
CA LEU A 257 8.36 16.19 10.34
C LEU A 257 9.69 16.93 10.55
N THR A 258 10.80 16.46 9.96
CA THR A 258 12.14 16.84 10.39
C THR A 258 13.13 17.22 9.29
N THR A 259 13.21 16.46 8.19
CA THR A 259 14.35 16.53 7.26
C THR A 259 14.00 17.04 5.87
N ASP A 260 12.71 17.07 5.52
CA ASP A 260 12.23 17.66 4.27
C ASP A 260 12.49 19.17 4.22
N TYR A 261 12.54 19.73 3.01
CA TYR A 261 12.76 21.16 2.79
C TYR A 261 11.62 22.01 3.33
N ASP A 262 10.40 21.48 3.34
CA ASP A 262 9.18 22.07 3.88
C ASP A 262 8.79 21.45 5.24
N ALA A 263 9.74 20.84 5.95
CA ALA A 263 9.47 20.13 7.20
C ALA A 263 8.71 21.00 8.23
N LEU A 264 7.75 20.39 8.92
CA LEU A 264 6.90 21.05 9.91
C LEU A 264 7.67 21.56 11.12
N VAL A 265 8.72 20.84 11.55
CA VAL A 265 9.46 21.15 12.78
C VAL A 265 10.97 21.22 12.47
N LYS A 266 11.36 22.30 11.80
CA LYS A 266 12.78 22.58 11.47
C LYS A 266 13.62 22.94 12.69
N ASP A 267 13.01 23.55 13.71
CA ASP A 267 13.69 23.87 14.96
C ASP A 267 13.94 22.59 15.76
N ARG A 268 15.21 22.21 15.84
CA ARG A 268 15.68 20.98 16.51
C ARG A 268 15.53 21.02 18.03
N THR A 269 15.31 22.19 18.62
CA THR A 269 15.02 22.32 20.06
C THR A 269 13.59 21.90 20.41
N VAL A 270 12.70 21.87 19.41
CA VAL A 270 11.30 21.50 19.58
C VAL A 270 11.14 20.00 19.37
N SER A 271 10.62 19.32 20.41
CA SER A 271 10.32 17.89 20.34
C SER A 271 9.16 17.60 19.39
N ILE A 272 9.27 16.50 18.63
CA ILE A 272 8.20 16.04 17.76
C ILE A 272 7.10 15.38 18.60
N ARG A 273 5.89 15.95 18.55
CA ARG A 273 4.71 15.50 19.31
C ARG A 273 3.69 14.84 18.39
N ARG A 274 2.76 14.09 18.98
CA ARG A 274 1.61 13.47 18.28
C ARG A 274 0.85 14.43 17.35
N SER A 275 0.64 15.68 17.77
CA SER A 275 -0.05 16.70 16.96
C SER A 275 0.71 17.01 15.66
N HIS A 276 2.04 17.04 15.69
CA HIS A 276 2.85 17.24 14.48
C HIS A 276 2.71 16.06 13.52
N VAL A 277 2.65 14.83 14.03
CA VAL A 277 2.45 13.63 13.20
C VAL A 277 1.09 13.66 12.51
N LEU A 278 0.03 14.05 13.22
CA LEU A 278 -1.30 14.20 12.62
C LEU A 278 -1.33 15.27 11.53
N ALA A 279 -0.60 16.38 11.70
CA ALA A 279 -0.46 17.41 10.67
C ALA A 279 0.33 16.90 9.45
N ALA A 280 1.45 16.20 9.67
CA ALA A 280 2.24 15.59 8.59
C ALA A 280 1.43 14.55 7.80
N ARG A 281 0.58 13.78 8.48
CA ARG A 281 -0.35 12.84 7.86
C ARG A 281 -1.30 13.55 6.89
N GLU A 282 -1.90 14.69 7.28
CA GLU A 282 -2.80 15.43 6.38
C GLU A 282 -2.06 15.93 5.13
N ILE A 283 -0.85 16.48 5.30
CA ILE A 283 -0.02 16.94 4.18
C ILE A 283 0.25 15.79 3.20
N LEU A 284 0.63 14.60 3.71
CA LEU A 284 0.88 13.43 2.86
C LEU A 284 -0.36 12.96 2.11
N VAL A 285 -1.54 13.00 2.76
CA VAL A 285 -2.81 12.63 2.13
C VAL A 285 -3.19 13.62 1.01
N GLU A 286 -2.91 14.91 1.21
CA GLU A 286 -3.20 15.96 0.24
C GLU A 286 -2.22 15.99 -0.94
N ARG A 287 -0.94 15.71 -0.70
CA ARG A 287 0.13 15.81 -1.71
C ARG A 287 -0.03 14.86 -2.89
N ARG A 288 -0.83 13.78 -2.75
CA ARG A 288 -1.05 12.75 -3.78
C ARG A 288 0.27 12.29 -4.44
N ASP A 289 1.22 11.81 -3.63
CA ASP A 289 2.47 11.28 -4.17
C ASP A 289 2.23 10.17 -5.21
N THR A 290 3.09 10.06 -6.23
CA THR A 290 2.93 9.12 -7.36
C THR A 290 2.71 7.66 -6.94
N HIS A 291 3.32 7.23 -5.82
CA HIS A 291 3.08 5.90 -5.24
C HIS A 291 1.62 5.73 -4.81
N LEU A 292 1.01 6.76 -4.21
CA LEU A 292 -0.38 6.78 -3.80
C LEU A 292 -1.32 6.81 -5.01
N ASP A 293 -0.98 7.57 -6.06
CA ASP A 293 -1.74 7.59 -7.32
C ASP A 293 -1.80 6.22 -8.00
N SER A 294 -0.74 5.43 -7.92
CA SER A 294 -0.76 4.06 -8.41
C SER A 294 -1.76 3.18 -7.64
N LEU A 295 -1.83 3.34 -6.32
CA LEU A 295 -2.81 2.62 -5.49
C LEU A 295 -4.24 3.04 -5.83
N VAL A 296 -4.43 4.33 -6.11
CA VAL A 296 -5.70 4.90 -6.58
C VAL A 296 -6.14 4.27 -7.90
N HIS A 297 -5.25 4.23 -8.89
CA HIS A 297 -5.53 3.61 -10.18
C HIS A 297 -5.97 2.15 -10.00
N TYR A 298 -5.27 1.39 -9.16
CA TYR A 298 -5.64 0.02 -8.83
C TYR A 298 -7.03 -0.09 -8.17
N CYS A 299 -7.35 0.76 -7.20
CA CYS A 299 -8.66 0.74 -6.53
C CYS A 299 -9.82 1.07 -7.48
N ILE A 300 -9.59 1.85 -8.53
CA ILE A 300 -10.63 2.22 -9.52
C ILE A 300 -10.80 1.16 -10.60
N HIS A 301 -9.69 0.60 -11.11
CA HIS A 301 -9.70 -0.18 -12.35
C HIS A 301 -9.60 -1.70 -12.16
N GLU A 302 -9.14 -2.19 -11.00
CA GLU A 302 -8.91 -3.63 -10.77
C GLU A 302 -10.09 -4.30 -10.04
N PRO A 303 -10.87 -5.19 -10.71
CA PRO A 303 -12.04 -5.83 -10.10
C PRO A 303 -11.73 -6.67 -8.86
N ARG A 304 -10.55 -7.32 -8.82
CA ARG A 304 -10.10 -8.14 -7.67
C ARG A 304 -10.00 -7.30 -6.39
N ILE A 305 -9.44 -6.08 -6.52
CA ILE A 305 -9.27 -5.15 -5.39
C ILE A 305 -10.63 -4.69 -4.89
N ARG A 306 -11.54 -4.34 -5.81
CA ARG A 306 -12.90 -3.91 -5.46
C ARG A 306 -13.63 -4.98 -4.64
N ARG A 307 -13.55 -6.26 -5.01
CA ARG A 307 -14.21 -7.36 -4.29
C ARG A 307 -13.74 -7.51 -2.84
N VAL A 308 -12.52 -7.09 -2.54
CA VAL A 308 -11.96 -7.13 -1.18
C VAL A 308 -12.22 -5.84 -0.41
N ILE A 309 -12.04 -4.68 -1.05
CA ILE A 309 -12.17 -3.37 -0.39
C ILE A 309 -13.63 -3.02 -0.11
N GLN A 310 -14.56 -3.34 -1.01
CA GLN A 310 -15.96 -2.95 -0.89
C GLN A 310 -16.62 -3.45 0.43
N PRO A 311 -16.49 -4.74 0.83
CA PRO A 311 -17.02 -5.20 2.11
C PRO A 311 -16.36 -4.55 3.34
N ILE A 312 -15.07 -4.20 3.24
CA ILE A 312 -14.34 -3.50 4.31
C ILE A 312 -14.91 -2.09 4.50
N LEU A 313 -15.28 -1.41 3.41
CA LEU A 313 -15.90 -0.08 3.44
C LEU A 313 -17.34 -0.09 3.97
N THR A 314 -18.09 -1.20 3.80
CA THR A 314 -19.45 -1.35 4.32
C THR A 314 -19.51 -1.81 5.78
N GLY A 315 -18.36 -2.13 6.38
CA GLY A 315 -18.29 -2.65 7.75
C GLY A 315 -18.83 -4.08 7.89
N GLU A 316 -18.96 -4.82 6.78
CA GLU A 316 -19.30 -6.23 6.81
C GLU A 316 -18.11 -7.03 7.36
N ALA A 317 -18.35 -7.81 8.41
CA ALA A 317 -17.36 -8.70 8.97
C ALA A 317 -17.05 -9.81 7.96
N VAL A 318 -16.07 -9.59 7.09
CA VAL A 318 -15.62 -10.62 6.16
C VAL A 318 -14.71 -11.60 6.91
N THR A 319 -15.32 -12.53 7.62
CA THR A 319 -14.69 -13.80 7.99
C THR A 319 -14.71 -14.71 6.75
N GLY A 320 -14.02 -14.30 5.69
CA GLY A 320 -13.77 -15.16 4.55
C GLY A 320 -12.64 -16.13 4.87
N ASP A 321 -12.62 -17.31 4.25
CA ASP A 321 -11.53 -18.26 4.37
C ASP A 321 -10.20 -17.56 3.99
N GLN A 322 -9.34 -17.34 4.98
CA GLN A 322 -8.07 -16.63 4.80
C GLN A 322 -7.08 -17.42 3.95
N THR A 323 -7.36 -18.71 3.72
CA THR A 323 -6.42 -19.67 3.13
C THR A 323 -6.60 -19.82 1.62
N TYR A 324 -7.82 -19.59 1.09
CA TYR A 324 -8.17 -19.86 -0.32
C TYR A 324 -8.75 -18.66 -1.08
N ASP A 325 -8.70 -17.45 -0.50
CA ASP A 325 -9.14 -16.24 -1.20
C ASP A 325 -7.97 -15.61 -1.99
N ASP A 326 -7.88 -15.97 -3.26
CA ASP A 326 -6.85 -15.47 -4.19
C ASP A 326 -6.90 -13.94 -4.35
N ASP A 327 -8.08 -13.31 -4.25
CA ASP A 327 -8.22 -11.86 -4.36
C ASP A 327 -7.72 -11.15 -3.09
N PHE A 328 -7.98 -11.73 -1.91
CA PHE A 328 -7.42 -11.26 -0.65
C PHE A 328 -5.90 -11.44 -0.60
N ALA A 329 -5.38 -12.59 -1.04
CA ALA A 329 -3.95 -12.83 -1.12
C ALA A 329 -3.27 -11.78 -2.03
N PHE A 330 -3.85 -11.53 -3.21
CA PHE A 330 -3.35 -10.52 -4.15
C PHE A 330 -3.35 -9.10 -3.55
N THR A 331 -4.44 -8.67 -2.92
CA THR A 331 -4.53 -7.34 -2.29
C THR A 331 -3.60 -7.20 -1.07
N ARG A 332 -3.39 -8.27 -0.31
CA ARG A 332 -2.40 -8.32 0.78
C ARG A 332 -0.98 -8.22 0.24
N ASP A 333 -0.67 -8.92 -0.85
CA ASP A 333 0.66 -8.90 -1.47
C ASP A 333 0.98 -7.52 -2.10
N LEU A 334 -0.04 -6.77 -2.50
CA LEU A 334 0.07 -5.35 -2.86
C LEU A 334 0.28 -4.42 -1.63
N GLY A 335 0.10 -4.93 -0.41
CA GLY A 335 0.18 -4.18 0.83
C GLY A 335 -1.03 -3.29 1.13
N LEU A 336 -2.17 -3.54 0.46
CA LEU A 336 -3.39 -2.73 0.61
C LEU A 336 -4.25 -3.15 1.80
N VAL A 337 -4.24 -4.44 2.14
CA VAL A 337 -5.07 -5.01 3.22
C VAL A 337 -4.25 -5.90 4.15
N THR A 338 -4.75 -6.11 5.36
CA THR A 338 -4.18 -6.99 6.38
C THR A 338 -5.28 -7.73 7.16
N ALA A 339 -4.90 -8.86 7.76
CA ALA A 339 -5.73 -9.62 8.70
C ALA A 339 -4.94 -10.02 9.98
N GLU A 340 -3.75 -9.45 10.21
CA GLU A 340 -2.83 -9.88 11.29
C GLU A 340 -3.41 -9.77 12.71
N ASN A 341 -4.51 -9.04 12.91
CA ASN A 341 -5.12 -8.81 14.22
C ASN A 341 -6.65 -9.02 14.20
N GLY A 342 -7.14 -9.99 13.43
CA GLY A 342 -8.57 -10.34 13.39
C GLY A 342 -9.20 -10.16 12.01
N PRO A 343 -10.27 -9.35 11.87
CA PRO A 343 -10.98 -9.21 10.60
C PRO A 343 -10.12 -8.53 9.52
N ARG A 344 -10.45 -8.80 8.25
CA ARG A 344 -9.83 -8.15 7.09
C ARG A 344 -10.02 -6.63 7.18
N ARG A 345 -8.96 -5.85 7.00
CA ARG A 345 -9.00 -4.38 7.05
C ARG A 345 -8.00 -3.77 6.07
N ILE A 346 -8.15 -2.48 5.79
CA ILE A 346 -7.13 -1.70 5.06
C ILE A 346 -5.83 -1.68 5.88
N ALA A 347 -4.69 -1.80 5.20
CA ALA A 347 -3.40 -2.05 5.83
C ALA A 347 -2.98 -0.97 6.85
N ASN A 348 -3.34 0.29 6.60
CA ASN A 348 -3.04 1.39 7.49
C ASN A 348 -4.05 2.57 7.34
N PRO A 349 -4.15 3.46 8.34
CA PRO A 349 -5.06 4.61 8.32
C PRO A 349 -4.79 5.65 7.22
N ILE A 350 -3.56 5.78 6.72
CA ILE A 350 -3.25 6.69 5.60
C ILE A 350 -3.88 6.17 4.32
N TYR A 351 -3.70 4.88 4.02
CA TYR A 351 -4.32 4.22 2.87
C TYR A 351 -5.84 4.24 2.95
N ALA A 352 -6.40 4.00 4.14
CA ALA A 352 -7.83 4.10 4.36
C ALA A 352 -8.35 5.47 3.93
N GLU A 353 -7.73 6.55 4.41
CA GLU A 353 -8.12 7.91 4.07
C GLU A 353 -7.98 8.21 2.56
N ILE A 354 -6.86 7.82 1.95
CA ILE A 354 -6.62 8.06 0.52
C ILE A 354 -7.64 7.34 -0.35
N ILE A 355 -7.88 6.05 -0.10
CA ILE A 355 -8.86 5.25 -0.82
C ILE A 355 -10.24 5.91 -0.69
N SER A 356 -10.62 6.33 0.52
CA SER A 356 -11.88 7.03 0.76
C SER A 356 -12.02 8.27 -0.11
N ARG A 357 -11.03 9.19 -0.03
CA ARG A 357 -11.05 10.49 -0.72
C ARG A 357 -11.17 10.32 -2.22
N VAL A 358 -10.48 9.35 -2.77
CA VAL A 358 -10.50 9.05 -4.20
C VAL A 358 -11.85 8.53 -4.65
N LEU A 359 -12.45 7.61 -3.87
CA LEU A 359 -13.76 7.05 -4.21
C LEU A 359 -14.89 8.08 -4.11
N ILE A 360 -14.77 9.06 -3.21
CA ILE A 360 -15.79 10.11 -3.03
C ILE A 360 -15.54 11.38 -3.87
N HIS A 361 -14.38 11.52 -4.50
CA HIS A 361 -14.00 12.75 -5.21
C HIS A 361 -15.00 13.15 -6.30
N VAL A 362 -15.45 12.18 -7.10
CA VAL A 362 -16.46 12.41 -8.15
C VAL A 362 -17.77 12.95 -7.57
N ILE A 363 -18.15 12.45 -6.38
CA ILE A 363 -19.37 12.85 -5.68
C ILE A 363 -19.22 14.28 -5.17
N GLN A 364 -18.10 14.59 -4.51
CA GLN A 364 -17.80 15.94 -4.02
C GLN A 364 -17.92 17.01 -5.11
N THR A 365 -17.36 16.74 -6.29
CA THR A 365 -17.38 17.68 -7.41
C THR A 365 -18.77 17.85 -8.04
N SER A 366 -19.71 16.94 -7.74
CA SER A 366 -21.08 16.99 -8.25
C SER A 366 -22.06 17.73 -7.33
N ILE A 367 -21.64 18.08 -6.11
CA ILE A 367 -22.51 18.73 -5.12
C ILE A 367 -22.45 20.26 -5.30
N PRO A 368 -23.56 20.92 -5.67
CA PRO A 368 -23.59 22.34 -5.99
C PRO A 368 -23.68 23.25 -4.76
N GLU A 369 -23.99 22.69 -3.60
CA GLU A 369 -24.24 23.45 -2.37
C GLU A 369 -23.00 24.19 -1.86
N ASP A 370 -23.25 25.35 -1.26
CA ASP A 370 -22.24 26.18 -0.61
C ASP A 370 -22.10 25.79 0.88
N PRO A 371 -20.91 25.31 1.30
CA PRO A 371 -20.62 24.99 2.71
C PRO A 371 -20.96 26.09 3.70
N ALA A 372 -20.83 27.36 3.30
CA ALA A 372 -21.13 28.50 4.18
C ALA A 372 -22.59 28.50 4.66
N GLY A 373 -23.50 27.89 3.91
CA GLY A 373 -24.91 27.76 4.27
C GLY A 373 -25.16 26.82 5.45
N PHE A 374 -24.20 25.97 5.84
CA PHE A 374 -24.33 24.96 6.89
C PHE A 374 -23.63 25.36 8.20
N VAL A 375 -23.12 26.58 8.27
CA VAL A 375 -22.50 27.14 9.46
C VAL A 375 -23.49 28.12 10.11
N ASP A 376 -23.74 27.95 11.40
CA ASP A 376 -24.62 28.83 12.17
C ASP A 376 -23.96 30.19 12.46
N MET A 377 -24.73 31.11 13.06
CA MET A 377 -24.21 32.44 13.40
C MET A 377 -23.06 32.43 14.43
N ASP A 378 -22.92 31.35 15.19
CA ASP A 378 -21.86 31.15 16.19
C ASP A 378 -20.60 30.51 15.58
N GLY A 379 -20.63 30.17 14.29
CA GLY A 379 -19.52 29.56 13.57
C GLY A 379 -19.41 28.05 13.75
N ASN A 380 -20.46 27.38 14.24
CA ASN A 380 -20.52 25.92 14.38
C ASN A 380 -21.24 25.29 13.20
N LEU A 381 -20.96 24.01 12.95
CA LEU A 381 -21.63 23.23 11.93
C LEU A 381 -23.05 22.87 12.40
N ASP A 382 -24.06 23.27 11.64
CA ASP A 382 -25.46 22.89 11.85
C ASP A 382 -25.72 21.50 11.27
N MET A 383 -25.63 20.49 12.13
CA MET A 383 -25.86 19.10 11.75
C MET A 383 -27.30 18.80 11.35
N ALA A 384 -28.29 19.53 11.86
CA ALA A 384 -29.69 19.32 11.47
C ALA A 384 -29.88 19.75 10.01
N LYS A 385 -29.40 20.94 9.67
CA LYS A 385 -29.42 21.46 8.31
C LYS A 385 -28.59 20.60 7.34
N LEU A 386 -27.45 20.08 7.79
CA LEU A 386 -26.63 19.15 6.99
C LEU A 386 -27.38 17.88 6.63
N ILE A 387 -28.09 17.28 7.60
CA ILE A 387 -28.89 16.07 7.35
C ILE A 387 -30.08 16.36 6.44
N GLU A 388 -30.76 17.49 6.63
CA GLU A 388 -31.85 17.91 5.75
C GLU A 388 -31.37 18.11 4.30
N GLY A 389 -30.29 18.88 4.10
CA GLY A 389 -29.68 19.07 2.78
C GLY A 389 -29.20 17.76 2.16
N PHE A 390 -28.62 16.86 2.97
CA PHE A 390 -28.25 15.52 2.50
C PHE A 390 -29.46 14.74 1.97
N LEU A 391 -30.58 14.75 2.70
CA LEU A 391 -31.80 14.05 2.28
C LEU A 391 -32.36 14.65 0.99
N GLU A 392 -32.38 15.98 0.84
CA GLU A 392 -32.77 16.64 -0.42
C GLU A 392 -31.87 16.22 -1.58
N PHE A 393 -30.55 16.32 -1.40
CA PHE A 393 -29.57 15.88 -2.39
C PHE A 393 -29.73 14.40 -2.74
N TRP A 394 -29.98 13.55 -1.75
CA TRP A 394 -30.16 12.11 -1.92
C TRP A 394 -31.41 11.76 -2.73
N ARG A 395 -32.52 12.48 -2.53
CA ARG A 395 -33.76 12.32 -3.31
C ARG A 395 -33.54 12.68 -4.78
N GLU A 396 -32.83 13.77 -5.04
CA GLU A 396 -32.62 14.28 -6.40
C GLU A 396 -31.54 13.52 -7.18
N ASN A 397 -30.45 13.13 -6.52
CA ASN A 397 -29.23 12.66 -7.18
C ASN A 397 -28.85 11.22 -6.81
N GLY A 398 -29.51 10.60 -5.83
CA GLY A 398 -29.14 9.29 -5.31
C GLY A 398 -29.18 8.19 -6.38
N GLU A 399 -30.26 8.10 -7.17
CA GLU A 399 -30.38 7.07 -8.22
C GLU A 399 -29.26 7.11 -9.28
N PRO A 400 -29.00 8.25 -9.96
CA PRO A 400 -27.93 8.31 -10.96
C PRO A 400 -26.54 8.10 -10.35
N LEU A 401 -26.28 8.61 -9.14
CA LEU A 401 -24.99 8.42 -8.45
C LEU A 401 -24.75 6.95 -8.10
N LEU A 402 -25.75 6.27 -7.53
CA LEU A 402 -25.64 4.85 -7.21
C LEU A 402 -25.36 4.00 -8.46
N LYS A 403 -26.01 4.29 -9.59
CA LYS A 403 -25.77 3.58 -10.86
C LYS A 403 -24.38 3.85 -11.44
N GLY A 404 -23.85 5.07 -11.28
CA GLY A 404 -22.55 5.47 -11.81
C GLY A 404 -21.34 4.92 -11.03
N LEU A 405 -21.52 4.60 -9.74
CA LEU A 405 -20.41 4.17 -8.88
C LEU A 405 -20.01 2.71 -9.12
N ARG A 406 -18.71 2.44 -9.15
CA ARG A 406 -18.21 1.05 -9.30
C ARG A 406 -18.42 0.22 -8.05
N TYR A 407 -18.40 0.85 -6.87
CA TYR A 407 -18.50 0.20 -5.57
C TYR A 407 -19.96 0.11 -5.12
N GLN A 408 -20.75 -0.75 -5.78
CA GLN A 408 -22.21 -0.75 -5.68
C GLN A 408 -22.76 -0.98 -4.25
N GLU A 409 -22.12 -1.83 -3.44
CA GLU A 409 -22.58 -2.05 -2.05
C GLU A 409 -22.17 -0.92 -1.11
N ALA A 410 -20.99 -0.33 -1.31
CA ALA A 410 -20.52 0.80 -0.51
C ALA A 410 -21.04 2.15 -1.02
N ALA A 411 -21.74 2.17 -2.16
CA ALA A 411 -22.15 3.39 -2.84
C ALA A 411 -22.96 4.36 -1.95
N PRO A 412 -23.97 3.91 -1.15
CA PRO A 412 -24.68 4.81 -0.24
C PRO A 412 -23.76 5.47 0.80
N HIS A 413 -22.85 4.68 1.39
CA HIS A 413 -21.86 5.20 2.34
C HIS A 413 -20.91 6.21 1.66
N LEU A 414 -20.45 5.91 0.44
CA LEU A 414 -19.59 6.81 -0.35
C LEU A 414 -20.30 8.12 -0.68
N VAL A 415 -21.60 8.08 -1.01
CA VAL A 415 -22.37 9.29 -1.30
C VAL A 415 -22.47 10.20 -0.08
N PHE A 416 -22.84 9.66 1.08
CA PHE A 416 -22.88 10.44 2.32
C PHE A 416 -21.50 10.96 2.74
N MET A 417 -20.46 10.13 2.64
CA MET A 417 -19.09 10.56 2.95
C MET A 417 -18.61 11.67 2.00
N GLY A 418 -18.98 11.61 0.71
CA GLY A 418 -18.70 12.64 -0.28
C GLY A 418 -19.41 13.94 0.04
N TYR A 419 -20.71 13.86 0.36
CA TYR A 419 -21.52 14.98 0.80
C TYR A 419 -20.95 15.65 2.04
N LEU A 420 -20.73 14.88 3.10
CA LEU A 420 -20.17 15.37 4.35
C LEU A 420 -18.82 16.05 4.15
N GLN A 421 -17.93 15.46 3.35
CA GLN A 421 -16.60 16.04 3.10
C GLN A 421 -16.65 17.32 2.24
N ARG A 422 -17.67 17.50 1.40
CA ARG A 422 -17.89 18.73 0.63
C ARG A 422 -18.41 19.86 1.52
N ILE A 423 -19.37 19.56 2.40
CA ILE A 423 -20.03 20.54 3.26
C ILE A 423 -19.19 20.92 4.47
N VAL A 424 -18.39 19.99 5.00
CA VAL A 424 -17.42 20.24 6.07
C VAL A 424 -16.15 20.88 5.48
N ASP A 425 -16.32 21.94 4.70
CA ASP A 425 -15.22 22.72 4.14
C ASP A 425 -14.58 23.57 5.26
N GLY A 426 -13.27 23.44 5.46
CA GLY A 426 -12.55 24.01 6.61
C GLY A 426 -12.63 23.19 7.92
N GLY A 427 -13.37 22.08 7.94
CA GLY A 427 -13.36 21.10 9.03
C GLY A 427 -12.59 19.82 8.68
N ARG A 428 -12.55 18.86 9.60
CA ARG A 428 -11.88 17.57 9.44
C ARG A 428 -12.84 16.41 9.72
N VAL A 429 -12.97 15.49 8.76
CA VAL A 429 -13.73 14.25 8.93
C VAL A 429 -12.72 13.11 9.17
N ASP A 430 -12.61 12.64 10.41
CA ASP A 430 -11.84 11.44 10.72
C ASP A 430 -12.67 10.21 10.36
N ARG A 431 -12.13 9.36 9.48
CA ARG A 431 -12.74 8.09 9.07
C ARG A 431 -12.06 6.95 9.79
N GLU A 432 -12.82 6.12 10.48
CA GLU A 432 -12.31 4.88 11.02
C GLU A 432 -13.18 3.72 10.54
N TYR A 433 -12.67 2.98 9.56
CA TYR A 433 -13.28 1.73 9.08
C TYR A 433 -13.19 0.67 10.19
N ALA A 434 -14.12 0.74 11.14
CA ALA A 434 -14.05 -0.01 12.37
C ALA A 434 -14.60 -1.43 12.19
N LEU A 435 -13.76 -2.33 11.67
CA LEU A 435 -13.95 -3.76 11.91
C LEU A 435 -13.35 -4.13 13.28
N GLY A 436 -14.20 -4.18 14.31
CA GLY A 436 -13.90 -4.80 15.61
C GLY A 436 -13.26 -3.93 16.68
N THR A 437 -13.09 -2.61 16.49
CA THR A 437 -12.38 -1.73 17.45
C THR A 437 -13.30 -0.91 18.39
N ARG A 438 -14.63 -1.06 18.32
CA ARG A 438 -15.61 -0.25 19.08
C ARG A 438 -15.43 1.27 18.90
N ARG A 439 -15.15 1.72 17.67
CA ARG A 439 -15.04 3.14 17.28
C ARG A 439 -16.17 3.48 16.29
N ALA A 440 -16.51 4.76 16.16
CA ALA A 440 -17.51 5.20 15.18
C ALA A 440 -16.92 5.28 13.78
N ASP A 441 -17.76 5.05 12.77
CA ASP A 441 -17.35 5.07 11.36
C ASP A 441 -16.80 6.45 10.95
N LEU A 442 -17.43 7.53 11.42
CA LEU A 442 -17.06 8.91 11.12
C LEU A 442 -17.07 9.79 12.39
N VAL A 443 -16.04 10.62 12.54
CA VAL A 443 -16.01 11.70 13.52
C VAL A 443 -15.75 13.01 12.80
N VAL A 444 -16.76 13.87 12.80
CA VAL A 444 -16.65 15.23 12.27
C VAL A 444 -16.01 16.10 13.32
N ARG A 445 -15.02 16.90 12.94
CA ARG A 445 -14.44 17.96 13.75
C ARG A 445 -14.59 19.27 13.01
N PHE A 446 -15.24 20.23 13.64
CA PHE A 446 -15.46 21.55 13.06
C PHE A 446 -15.01 22.63 14.03
N GLY A 447 -14.37 23.68 13.50
CA GLY A 447 -13.73 24.70 14.33
C GLY A 447 -12.73 24.11 15.34
N LYS A 448 -12.64 24.73 16.52
CA LYS A 448 -11.66 24.34 17.56
C LYS A 448 -12.18 23.26 18.53
N THR A 449 -13.49 23.15 18.71
CA THR A 449 -14.08 22.41 19.83
C THR A 449 -15.18 21.43 19.42
N GLN A 450 -15.89 21.66 18.31
CA GLN A 450 -17.03 20.83 17.93
C GLN A 450 -16.58 19.46 17.44
N LYS A 451 -17.28 18.42 17.91
CA LYS A 451 -17.11 17.04 17.49
C LYS A 451 -18.46 16.38 17.35
N GLU A 452 -18.71 15.74 16.23
CA GLU A 452 -19.95 14.99 15.98
C GLU A 452 -19.62 13.56 15.61
N VAL A 453 -20.44 12.62 16.11
CA VAL A 453 -20.29 11.19 15.84
C VAL A 453 -21.34 10.76 14.83
N VAL A 454 -20.90 10.17 13.73
CA VAL A 454 -21.79 9.66 12.69
C VAL A 454 -21.44 8.20 12.39
N GLU A 455 -22.44 7.33 12.45
CA GLU A 455 -22.33 5.91 12.11
C GLU A 455 -23.13 5.61 10.84
N LEU A 456 -22.58 4.78 9.94
CA LEU A 456 -23.24 4.40 8.70
C LEU A 456 -23.58 2.90 8.71
N LYS A 457 -24.82 2.55 8.37
CA LYS A 457 -25.26 1.15 8.31
C LYS A 457 -26.19 0.90 7.13
N LEU A 458 -26.08 -0.30 6.56
CA LEU A 458 -27.05 -0.82 5.60
C LEU A 458 -28.21 -1.49 6.37
N ALA A 459 -29.44 -1.14 6.02
CA ALA A 459 -30.65 -1.54 6.77
C ALA A 459 -30.91 -3.06 6.78
N HIS A 460 -30.45 -3.79 5.77
CA HIS A 460 -30.62 -5.25 5.65
C HIS A 460 -29.72 -6.06 6.60
N ALA A 461 -28.76 -5.42 7.29
CA ALA A 461 -27.93 -6.10 8.27
C ALA A 461 -28.78 -6.55 9.48
N PRO A 462 -28.59 -7.78 10.01
CA PRO A 462 -29.32 -8.24 11.18
C PRO A 462 -29.14 -7.29 12.37
N LYS A 463 -30.26 -6.77 12.90
CA LYS A 463 -30.28 -5.81 14.02
C LYS A 463 -29.49 -4.52 13.72
N ALA A 464 -29.45 -4.05 12.48
CA ALA A 464 -28.67 -2.87 12.09
C ALA A 464 -29.01 -1.64 12.94
N LEU A 465 -30.31 -1.40 13.18
CA LEU A 465 -30.79 -0.30 14.02
C LEU A 465 -30.34 -0.45 15.49
N GLU A 466 -30.65 -1.57 16.14
CA GLU A 466 -30.27 -1.80 17.55
C GLU A 466 -28.75 -1.70 17.75
N ARG A 467 -27.97 -2.29 16.84
CA ARG A 467 -26.50 -2.27 16.89
C ARG A 467 -25.95 -0.88 16.61
N GLY A 468 -26.48 -0.18 15.60
CA GLY A 468 -26.07 1.17 15.23
C GLY A 468 -26.33 2.15 16.36
N VAL A 469 -27.54 2.15 16.94
CA VAL A 469 -27.92 3.01 18.06
C VAL A 469 -27.00 2.78 19.26
N ARG A 470 -26.75 1.51 19.62
CA ARG A 470 -25.83 1.17 20.70
C ARG A 470 -24.39 1.60 20.43
N GLN A 471 -23.92 1.46 19.19
CA GLN A 471 -22.55 1.84 18.84
C GLN A 471 -22.35 3.36 18.91
N VAL A 472 -23.34 4.12 18.40
CA VAL A 472 -23.35 5.59 18.51
C VAL A 472 -23.40 6.02 19.96
N SER A 473 -24.29 5.45 20.79
CA SER A 473 -24.40 5.82 22.21
C SER A 473 -23.12 5.53 22.99
N GLU A 474 -22.54 4.33 22.84
CA GLU A 474 -21.29 3.95 23.51
C GLU A 474 -20.12 4.87 23.12
N TYR A 475 -20.06 5.31 21.86
CA TYR A 475 -18.97 6.12 21.37
C TYR A 475 -19.14 7.62 21.69
N ALA A 476 -20.35 8.17 21.53
CA ALA A 476 -20.69 9.53 21.92
C ALA A 476 -20.36 9.78 23.40
N LYS A 477 -20.72 8.85 24.29
CA LYS A 477 -20.35 8.90 25.71
C LYS A 477 -18.86 8.98 25.96
N ARG A 478 -18.06 8.17 25.27
CA ARG A 478 -16.59 8.18 25.43
C ARG A 478 -15.98 9.53 25.03
N LEU A 479 -16.63 10.22 24.10
CA LEU A 479 -16.23 11.56 23.67
C LEU A 479 -16.86 12.68 24.50
N GLY A 480 -17.73 12.35 25.46
CA GLY A 480 -18.45 13.33 26.28
C GLY A 480 -19.54 14.08 25.52
N LEU A 481 -20.11 13.46 24.49
CA LEU A 481 -21.17 14.03 23.65
C LEU A 481 -22.55 13.53 24.12
N GLU A 482 -23.52 14.44 24.13
CA GLU A 482 -24.92 14.15 24.48
C GLU A 482 -25.74 13.70 23.26
N ARG A 483 -25.20 13.87 22.06
CA ARG A 483 -25.87 13.58 20.79
C ARG A 483 -24.96 12.83 19.82
N GLY A 484 -25.55 12.00 18.97
CA GLY A 484 -24.88 11.33 17.86
C GLY A 484 -25.85 10.97 16.74
N TYR A 485 -25.32 10.58 15.58
CA TYR A 485 -26.10 10.38 14.35
C TYR A 485 -25.90 8.96 13.81
N LEU A 486 -26.99 8.31 13.41
CA LEU A 486 -26.99 7.02 12.74
C LEU A 486 -27.68 7.18 11.38
N ILE A 487 -26.96 6.93 10.29
CA ILE A 487 -27.52 6.94 8.93
C ILE A 487 -27.74 5.50 8.47
N LEU A 488 -28.99 5.15 8.25
CA LEU A 488 -29.44 3.86 7.76
C LEU A 488 -29.83 3.96 6.29
N PHE A 489 -29.13 3.21 5.44
CA PHE A 489 -29.44 3.14 4.01
C PHE A 489 -30.22 1.89 3.69
N ASP A 490 -31.40 2.06 3.08
CA ASP A 490 -32.18 0.95 2.53
C ASP A 490 -32.08 0.90 1.01
N ARG A 491 -31.25 -0.03 0.52
CA ARG A 491 -31.02 -0.23 -0.92
C ARG A 491 -32.21 -0.90 -1.63
N ASP A 492 -32.97 -1.69 -0.89
CA ASP A 492 -34.10 -2.46 -1.44
C ASP A 492 -35.43 -1.72 -1.25
N ALA A 493 -35.37 -0.49 -0.73
CA ALA A 493 -36.52 0.39 -0.60
C ALA A 493 -37.24 0.54 -1.95
N LYS A 494 -38.53 0.21 -1.95
CA LYS A 494 -39.43 0.42 -3.09
C LYS A 494 -40.10 1.80 -3.07
N THR A 495 -39.87 2.57 -2.00
CA THR A 495 -40.37 3.94 -1.86
C THR A 495 -39.86 4.80 -3.02
N PRO A 496 -40.72 5.62 -3.64
CA PRO A 496 -40.31 6.61 -4.63
C PRO A 496 -39.18 7.48 -4.11
N TRP A 497 -38.25 7.89 -4.97
CA TRP A 497 -37.05 8.63 -4.56
C TRP A 497 -37.40 9.94 -3.87
N GLU A 498 -38.47 10.61 -4.31
CA GLU A 498 -38.97 11.88 -3.78
C GLU A 498 -39.47 11.78 -2.32
N GLU A 499 -39.85 10.57 -1.89
CA GLU A 499 -40.42 10.29 -0.57
C GLU A 499 -39.42 9.62 0.39
N ARG A 500 -38.17 9.37 -0.05
CA ARG A 500 -37.13 8.76 0.81
C ARG A 500 -36.64 9.75 1.86
N GLY A 501 -36.10 9.25 2.97
CA GLY A 501 -35.63 10.12 4.05
C GLY A 501 -36.66 10.31 5.15
N THR A 502 -36.43 9.68 6.30
CA THR A 502 -37.07 10.06 7.57
C THR A 502 -36.02 10.32 8.63
N VAL A 503 -36.34 11.20 9.58
CA VAL A 503 -35.49 11.52 10.73
C VAL A 503 -36.29 11.26 11.99
N GLU A 504 -35.73 10.46 12.89
CA GLU A 504 -36.32 10.09 14.17
C GLU A 504 -35.28 10.25 15.27
N GLU A 505 -35.68 10.64 16.48
CA GLU A 505 -34.80 10.67 17.64
C GLU A 505 -35.09 9.49 18.56
N THR A 506 -34.05 8.88 19.12
CA THR A 506 -34.14 7.82 20.11
C THR A 506 -33.13 8.06 21.21
N GLU A 507 -33.51 7.83 22.47
CA GLU A 507 -32.56 7.84 23.57
C GLU A 507 -31.96 6.46 23.80
N ALA A 508 -30.63 6.40 23.88
CA ALA A 508 -29.89 5.20 24.25
C ALA A 508 -28.78 5.56 25.23
N ASP A 509 -28.79 4.91 26.39
CA ASP A 509 -27.85 5.15 27.47
C ASP A 509 -27.77 6.62 27.95
N GLY A 510 -28.76 7.48 27.69
CA GLY A 510 -28.68 8.91 28.02
C GLY A 510 -27.91 9.76 26.99
N VAL A 511 -27.77 9.24 25.77
CA VAL A 511 -27.38 9.98 24.56
C VAL A 511 -28.58 10.01 23.63
N THR A 512 -28.87 11.18 23.05
CA THR A 512 -29.86 11.30 21.96
C THR A 512 -29.22 10.86 20.64
N VAL A 513 -29.73 9.78 20.07
CA VAL A 513 -29.33 9.27 18.76
C VAL A 513 -30.33 9.72 17.71
N VAL A 514 -29.88 10.54 16.77
CA VAL A 514 -30.65 10.96 15.59
C VAL A 514 -30.51 9.87 14.54
N VAL A 515 -31.60 9.16 14.26
CA VAL A 515 -31.66 8.08 13.28
C VAL A 515 -32.23 8.64 11.97
N VAL A 516 -31.42 8.60 10.93
CA VAL A 516 -31.78 9.03 9.57
C VAL A 516 -31.94 7.80 8.70
N ARG A 517 -33.12 7.60 8.10
CA ARG A 517 -33.39 6.51 7.16
C ARG A 517 -33.40 7.05 5.74
N ALA A 518 -32.30 6.87 5.01
CA ALA A 518 -32.08 7.38 3.67
C ALA A 518 -32.39 6.34 2.58
#